data_AF-A0A9N9W9L3-F1
#
_entry.id   AF-A0A9N9W9L3-F1
#
_cell.length_a   1.000
_cell.length_b   1.000
_cell.length_c   1.000
_cell.angle_alpha   90.00
_cell.angle_beta   90.00
_cell.angle_gamma   90.00
#
_symmetry.space_group_name_H-M   'P 1'
#
loop_
_entity.id
_entity.type
_entity.pdbx_description
1 polymer ?
#
loop_
_entity_poly.entity_id
_entity_poly.type
_entity_poly.pdbx_seq_one_letter_code
_entity_poly.pdbx_strand_id
1 'polypeptide(L)'
;MSGEAPSPEAPNPEHPEMSHEEVIKEKEDAVLQLLDNLASISQKITENKAEPSDIDLSTWNSTYKGIEYDYEKFSTYIGICGDTGLGKTMLLNTLINDTIDIAPSSQQAACTAAVCCFQNHYPESGKPKFIAKVTFKSKEDVEQELASMFQELKDLRDRVELEGSDEIIRNEEVRFQEQIKVISGWSGFSPAQVKELGLSDQIEEITSCCENANMLFNLSQPNMAKQKKINADNPQRFLREVTPFVGSVSNAKRGQLRWPLVELVRIWLPSPLLSRCLGLILVDLPGQMDALDSRSQVARGYYDKLDKMLIVTPADRAQDNRTATELICIYDLEVSGKLDDDSIAIIITKVDQLDWEKYVNTEADPDSISLSFDSDRNLYEDKSERLRDLQEKIVSLKAEDNGCPEPISGNYSLKRAV
;
A
#
# COMPACT_ATOMS: atom_id res chain seq x y z
N MET A 1 -15.34 17.46 -53.15
CA MET A 1 -14.47 18.37 -52.36
C MET A 1 -14.03 17.57 -51.15
N SER A 2 -12.94 16.83 -51.32
CA SER A 2 -12.28 16.02 -50.31
C SER A 2 -11.36 16.94 -49.51
N GLY A 3 -11.70 17.17 -48.23
CA GLY A 3 -10.84 17.89 -47.30
C GLY A 3 -9.82 16.91 -46.71
N GLU A 4 -8.56 17.06 -47.08
CA GLU A 4 -7.44 16.42 -46.39
C GLU A 4 -7.31 16.99 -44.98
N ALA A 5 -7.22 16.12 -43.98
CA ALA A 5 -6.83 16.48 -42.62
C ALA A 5 -5.35 16.93 -42.62
N PRO A 6 -4.97 17.96 -41.84
CA PRO A 6 -3.58 18.40 -41.78
C PRO A 6 -2.71 17.30 -41.16
N SER A 7 -1.60 16.99 -41.82
CA SER A 7 -0.56 16.08 -41.31
C SER A 7 0.03 16.63 -40.01
N PRO A 8 0.40 15.76 -39.04
CA PRO A 8 1.05 16.22 -37.81
C PRO A 8 2.41 16.82 -38.14
N GLU A 9 2.62 18.10 -37.77
CA GLU A 9 3.91 18.76 -37.87
C GLU A 9 4.96 17.99 -37.06
N ALA A 10 6.10 17.70 -37.68
CA ALA A 10 7.23 17.08 -37.01
C ALA A 10 7.77 18.01 -35.90
N PRO A 11 8.18 17.48 -34.73
CA PRO A 11 8.64 18.30 -33.61
C PRO A 11 9.92 19.08 -33.96
N ASN A 12 9.93 20.35 -33.56
CA ASN A 12 10.98 21.34 -33.79
C ASN A 12 12.22 21.05 -32.90
N PRO A 13 13.47 21.00 -33.42
CA PRO A 13 14.62 20.42 -32.70
C PRO A 13 15.44 21.38 -31.81
N GLU A 14 14.91 22.54 -31.39
CA GLU A 14 15.74 23.58 -30.73
C GLU A 14 15.69 23.66 -29.19
N HIS A 15 14.93 22.81 -28.49
CA HIS A 15 15.08 22.63 -27.04
C HIS A 15 14.95 21.14 -26.71
N PRO A 16 15.89 20.52 -25.97
CA PRO A 16 15.61 19.22 -25.38
C PRO A 16 14.42 19.43 -24.44
N GLU A 17 13.26 18.89 -24.81
CA GLU A 17 12.09 18.89 -23.93
C GLU A 17 12.52 18.21 -22.63
N MET A 18 12.63 18.99 -21.56
CA MET A 18 12.94 18.45 -20.24
C MET A 18 11.87 17.41 -19.93
N SER A 19 12.30 16.26 -19.42
CA SER A 19 11.35 15.24 -19.00
C SER A 19 10.43 15.80 -17.91
N HIS A 20 9.20 15.31 -17.85
CA HIS A 20 8.26 15.71 -16.79
C HIS A 20 8.84 15.51 -15.38
N GLU A 21 9.68 14.48 -15.19
CA GLU A 21 10.39 14.22 -13.94
C GLU A 21 11.37 15.33 -13.57
N GLU A 22 12.16 15.82 -14.53
CA GLU A 22 13.12 16.92 -14.30
C GLU A 22 12.39 18.21 -13.94
N VAL A 23 11.27 18.50 -14.62
CA VAL A 23 10.43 19.67 -14.33
C VAL A 23 9.87 19.63 -12.91
N ILE A 24 9.38 18.47 -12.45
CA ILE A 24 8.85 18.31 -11.08
C ILE A 24 9.96 18.56 -10.07
N LYS A 25 11.13 17.95 -10.28
CA LYS A 25 12.27 18.08 -9.38
C LYS A 25 12.74 19.54 -9.26
N GLU A 26 12.86 20.26 -10.37
CA GLU A 26 13.24 21.68 -10.34
C GLU A 26 12.24 22.54 -9.55
N LYS A 27 10.94 22.24 -9.67
CA LYS A 27 9.90 22.93 -8.89
C LYS A 27 10.02 22.63 -7.41
N GLU A 28 10.27 21.37 -7.04
CA GLU A 28 10.47 21.00 -5.63
C GLU A 28 11.72 21.65 -5.04
N ASP A 29 12.84 21.63 -5.76
CA ASP A 29 14.08 22.28 -5.35
C ASP A 29 13.88 23.80 -5.17
N ALA A 30 13.10 24.44 -6.05
CA ALA A 30 12.75 25.85 -5.94
C ALA A 30 11.90 26.15 -4.70
N VAL A 31 10.95 25.28 -4.35
CA VAL A 31 10.12 25.42 -3.13
C VAL A 31 10.99 25.29 -1.87
N LEU A 32 11.89 24.31 -1.83
CA LEU A 32 12.83 24.14 -0.71
C LEU A 32 13.71 25.38 -0.53
N GLN A 33 14.29 25.91 -1.61
CA GLN A 33 15.08 27.14 -1.57
C GLN A 33 14.26 28.35 -1.10
N LEU A 34 13.00 28.45 -1.53
CA LEU A 34 12.10 29.51 -1.08
C LEU A 34 11.86 29.43 0.43
N LEU A 35 11.60 28.24 0.97
CA LEU A 35 11.37 28.03 2.40
C LEU A 35 12.61 28.38 3.23
N ASP A 36 13.80 27.95 2.82
CA ASP A 36 15.07 28.29 3.48
C ASP A 36 15.33 29.81 3.49
N ASN A 37 15.02 30.48 2.38
CA ASN A 37 15.13 31.93 2.27
C ASN A 37 14.11 32.64 3.18
N LEU A 38 12.86 32.17 3.22
CA LEU A 38 11.82 32.73 4.09
C LEU A 38 12.15 32.51 5.57
N ALA A 39 12.69 31.35 5.94
CA ALA A 39 13.18 31.05 7.29
C ALA A 39 14.29 32.03 7.71
N SER A 40 15.26 32.25 6.82
CA SER A 40 16.37 33.19 7.03
C SER A 40 15.88 34.64 7.19
N ILE A 41 14.86 35.04 6.42
CA ILE A 41 14.24 36.36 6.52
C ILE A 41 13.49 36.51 7.85
N SER A 42 12.66 35.53 8.20
CA SER A 42 11.90 35.46 9.47
C SER A 42 12.82 35.55 10.70
N GLN A 43 13.96 34.85 10.67
CA GLN A 43 14.97 34.91 11.72
C GLN A 43 15.56 36.32 11.85
N LYS A 44 15.98 36.95 10.75
CA LYS A 44 16.54 38.31 10.76
C LYS A 44 15.55 39.38 11.23
N ILE A 45 14.26 39.21 10.90
CA ILE A 45 13.18 40.07 11.39
C ILE A 45 13.00 39.91 12.91
N THR A 46 13.15 38.70 13.43
CA THR A 46 12.97 38.43 14.87
C THR A 46 14.17 38.91 15.70
N GLU A 47 15.38 38.82 15.15
CA GLU A 47 16.63 39.29 15.79
C GLU A 47 16.75 40.82 15.83
N ASN A 48 16.36 41.49 14.75
CA ASN A 48 16.23 42.94 14.75
C ASN A 48 14.89 43.31 15.38
N LYS A 49 14.87 43.65 16.67
CA LYS A 49 13.73 44.22 17.38
C LYS A 49 13.26 45.54 16.74
N ALA A 50 12.69 45.48 15.53
CA ALA A 50 11.97 46.58 14.93
C ALA A 50 10.83 46.94 15.89
N GLU A 51 10.65 48.23 16.17
CA GLU A 51 9.61 48.66 17.08
C GLU A 51 8.24 48.12 16.65
N PRO A 52 7.33 47.80 17.58
CA PRO A 52 6.08 47.06 17.29
C PRO A 52 5.06 47.83 16.45
N SER A 53 5.43 48.98 15.87
CA SER A 53 4.53 49.84 15.08
C SER A 53 4.26 49.30 13.67
N ASP A 54 5.10 48.41 13.16
CA ASP A 54 4.95 47.88 11.80
C ASP A 54 4.10 46.61 11.81
N ILE A 55 2.77 46.82 11.75
CA ILE A 55 1.71 45.80 11.67
C ILE A 55 2.02 44.72 10.61
N ASP A 56 2.75 45.09 9.55
CA ASP A 56 3.11 44.22 8.43
C ASP A 56 4.09 43.08 8.80
N LEU A 57 5.06 43.30 9.70
CA LEU A 57 6.06 42.27 10.03
C LEU A 57 5.47 41.11 10.80
N SER A 58 4.57 41.40 11.74
CA SER A 58 3.83 40.36 12.47
C SER A 58 2.95 39.53 11.53
N THR A 59 2.34 40.20 10.54
CA THR A 59 1.51 39.57 9.52
C THR A 59 2.35 38.65 8.62
N TRP A 60 3.53 39.10 8.17
CA TRP A 60 4.43 38.28 7.34
C TRP A 60 4.94 37.05 8.06
N ASN A 61 5.29 37.15 9.34
CA ASN A 61 5.67 35.98 10.14
C ASN A 61 4.51 34.98 10.29
N SER A 62 3.29 35.47 10.47
CA SER A 62 2.10 34.61 10.47
C SER A 62 1.85 33.96 9.11
N THR A 63 2.02 34.70 8.00
CA THR A 63 1.89 34.14 6.64
C THR A 63 2.97 33.10 6.37
N TYR A 64 4.23 33.36 6.73
CA TYR A 64 5.32 32.38 6.59
C TYR A 64 5.03 31.10 7.37
N LYS A 65 4.61 31.20 8.63
CA LYS A 65 4.20 30.03 9.42
C LYS A 65 3.01 29.28 8.79
N GLY A 66 2.10 30.00 8.15
CA GLY A 66 1.02 29.41 7.37
C GLY A 66 1.55 28.60 6.18
N ILE A 67 2.44 29.18 5.38
CA ILE A 67 3.08 28.52 4.24
C ILE A 67 3.89 27.30 4.68
N GLU A 68 4.68 27.43 5.75
CA GLU A 68 5.46 26.32 6.32
C GLU A 68 4.54 25.19 6.78
N TYR A 69 3.44 25.52 7.47
CA TYR A 69 2.45 24.55 7.89
C TYR A 69 1.74 23.88 6.71
N ASP A 70 1.34 24.64 5.69
CA ASP A 70 0.69 24.12 4.49
C ASP A 70 1.64 23.20 3.71
N TYR A 71 2.93 23.57 3.65
CA TYR A 71 3.98 22.75 3.05
C TYR A 71 4.24 21.46 3.83
N GLU A 72 4.37 21.52 5.16
CA GLU A 72 4.54 20.33 6.00
C GLU A 72 3.32 19.39 5.93
N LYS A 73 2.14 19.95 5.68
CA LYS A 73 0.90 19.18 5.51
C LYS A 73 0.60 18.77 4.09
N PHE A 74 1.34 19.28 3.11
CA PHE A 74 1.15 18.91 1.73
C PHE A 74 1.41 17.42 1.57
N SER A 75 0.44 16.72 0.99
CA SER A 75 0.48 15.28 0.85
C SER A 75 -0.35 14.88 -0.35
N THR A 76 0.19 13.99 -1.18
CA THR A 76 -0.51 13.38 -2.30
C THR A 76 -0.60 11.88 -2.06
N TYR A 77 -1.82 11.40 -1.92
CA TYR A 77 -2.16 10.01 -1.63
C TYR A 77 -2.44 9.25 -2.92
N ILE A 78 -1.59 8.26 -3.21
CA ILE A 78 -1.78 7.34 -4.32
C ILE A 78 -2.14 5.96 -3.77
N GLY A 79 -3.37 5.52 -3.99
CA GLY A 79 -3.84 4.22 -3.54
C GLY A 79 -3.56 3.12 -4.54
N ILE A 80 -3.13 1.96 -4.06
CA ILE A 80 -2.91 0.75 -4.86
C ILE A 80 -3.99 -0.27 -4.48
N CYS A 81 -4.84 -0.64 -5.43
CA CYS A 81 -5.95 -1.57 -5.23
C CYS A 81 -5.96 -2.66 -6.31
N GLY A 82 -6.82 -3.67 -6.13
CA GLY A 82 -6.91 -4.86 -6.97
C GLY A 82 -7.12 -6.12 -6.15
N ASP A 83 -7.28 -7.27 -6.79
CA ASP A 83 -7.49 -8.53 -6.08
C ASP A 83 -6.26 -9.00 -5.28
N THR A 84 -6.54 -9.79 -4.25
CA THR A 84 -5.52 -10.50 -3.48
C THR A 84 -4.79 -11.49 -4.39
N GLY A 85 -3.45 -11.51 -4.34
CA GLY A 85 -2.63 -12.44 -5.13
C GLY A 85 -2.27 -11.96 -6.56
N LEU A 86 -2.63 -10.73 -6.94
CA LEU A 86 -2.26 -10.14 -8.23
C LEU A 86 -0.89 -9.43 -8.24
N GLY A 87 -0.20 -9.40 -7.11
CA GLY A 87 1.13 -8.80 -7.01
C GLY A 87 1.17 -7.34 -6.56
N LYS A 88 0.10 -6.81 -5.96
CA LYS A 88 0.06 -5.43 -5.40
C LYS A 88 1.25 -5.11 -4.50
N THR A 89 1.49 -5.96 -3.50
CA THR A 89 2.60 -5.80 -2.55
C THR A 89 3.96 -5.93 -3.23
N MET A 90 4.08 -6.77 -4.26
CA MET A 90 5.32 -6.92 -5.05
C MET A 90 5.60 -5.66 -5.87
N LEU A 91 4.58 -5.13 -6.53
CA LEU A 91 4.65 -3.85 -7.25
C LEU A 91 5.08 -2.74 -6.28
N LEU A 92 4.44 -2.64 -5.12
CA LEU A 92 4.77 -1.62 -4.12
C LEU A 92 6.20 -1.77 -3.58
N ASN A 93 6.66 -2.99 -3.29
CA ASN A 93 8.05 -3.22 -2.92
C ASN A 93 8.99 -2.77 -4.05
N THR A 94 8.69 -3.11 -5.30
CA THR A 94 9.51 -2.72 -6.47
C THR A 94 9.58 -1.20 -6.64
N LEU A 95 8.46 -0.49 -6.44
CA LEU A 95 8.40 0.97 -6.52
C LEU A 95 9.17 1.65 -5.39
N ILE A 96 9.09 1.10 -4.18
CA ILE A 96 9.69 1.69 -2.99
C ILE A 96 11.19 1.38 -2.90
N ASN A 97 11.58 0.12 -3.10
CA ASN A 97 12.94 -0.37 -3.00
C ASN A 97 13.12 -1.69 -3.77
N ASP A 98 13.93 -1.65 -4.81
CA ASP A 98 14.27 -2.78 -5.69
C ASP A 98 15.10 -3.89 -5.01
N THR A 99 15.67 -3.63 -3.83
CA THR A 99 16.59 -4.55 -3.17
C THR A 99 16.02 -5.23 -1.92
N ILE A 100 14.97 -4.68 -1.32
CA ILE A 100 14.49 -5.14 -0.01
C ILE A 100 12.97 -5.02 0.10
N ASP A 101 12.33 -6.13 0.44
CA ASP A 101 10.91 -6.13 0.80
C ASP A 101 10.68 -5.32 2.08
N ILE A 102 9.72 -4.40 2.05
CA ILE A 102 9.36 -3.56 3.21
C ILE A 102 7.86 -3.63 3.50
N ALA A 103 7.05 -3.90 2.48
CA ALA A 103 5.65 -4.24 2.67
C ALA A 103 5.50 -5.74 2.96
N PRO A 104 4.73 -6.11 4.00
CA PRO A 104 4.50 -7.52 4.33
C PRO A 104 3.74 -8.26 3.22
N SER A 105 4.44 -9.11 2.46
CA SER A 105 3.81 -10.00 1.48
C SER A 105 3.65 -11.42 2.06
N SER A 106 2.44 -11.96 2.08
CA SER A 106 2.19 -13.39 2.32
C SER A 106 2.02 -14.11 0.98
N GLN A 107 2.51 -15.35 0.88
CA GLN A 107 2.25 -16.21 -0.29
C GLN A 107 1.10 -17.20 -0.03
N GLN A 108 0.54 -17.22 1.18
CA GLN A 108 -0.32 -18.31 1.66
C GLN A 108 -1.73 -17.84 2.10
N ALA A 109 -1.95 -16.53 2.26
CA ALA A 109 -3.23 -15.94 2.67
C ALA A 109 -3.29 -14.47 2.24
N ALA A 110 -4.46 -13.83 2.31
CA ALA A 110 -4.58 -12.39 2.07
C ALA A 110 -3.56 -11.58 2.92
N CYS A 111 -2.75 -10.79 2.23
CA CYS A 111 -1.47 -10.27 2.74
C CYS A 111 -1.59 -8.94 3.46
N THR A 112 -2.52 -8.11 3.01
CA THR A 112 -2.74 -6.75 3.51
C THR A 112 -4.15 -6.73 4.06
N ALA A 113 -4.29 -6.72 5.37
CA ALA A 113 -5.60 -6.66 6.03
C ALA A 113 -5.83 -5.33 6.75
N ALA A 114 -4.80 -4.48 6.81
CA ALA A 114 -4.84 -3.12 7.30
C ALA A 114 -4.24 -2.18 6.25
N VAL A 115 -4.77 -0.97 6.15
CA VAL A 115 -4.25 0.06 5.24
C VAL A 115 -2.82 0.41 5.64
N CYS A 116 -1.90 0.35 4.69
CA CYS A 116 -0.50 0.68 4.91
C CYS A 116 -0.11 1.92 4.09
N CYS A 117 0.29 3.00 4.76
CA CYS A 117 0.80 4.21 4.11
C CYS A 117 2.31 4.27 4.19
N PHE A 118 2.97 4.42 3.04
CA PHE A 118 4.41 4.52 2.92
C PHE A 118 4.80 5.96 2.60
N GLN A 119 5.69 6.49 3.43
CA GLN A 119 6.14 7.87 3.41
C GLN A 119 7.66 7.91 3.45
N ASN A 120 8.22 8.95 2.83
CA ASN A 120 9.65 9.16 2.88
C ASN A 120 10.14 9.43 4.31
N HIS A 121 11.35 8.98 4.60
CA HIS A 121 12.09 9.30 5.81
C HIS A 121 13.55 9.57 5.48
N TYR A 122 14.01 10.76 5.86
CA TYR A 122 15.43 11.05 5.97
C TYR A 122 15.80 11.16 7.45
N PRO A 123 16.39 10.11 8.05
CA PRO A 123 16.85 10.22 9.42
C PRO A 123 18.05 11.18 9.46
N GLU A 124 18.04 12.12 10.41
CA GLU A 124 19.28 12.75 10.87
C GLU A 124 20.24 11.67 11.39
N SER A 125 21.54 11.95 11.33
CA SER A 125 22.58 11.02 11.81
C SER A 125 22.25 10.50 13.22
N GLY A 126 22.07 9.19 13.35
CA GLY A 126 21.73 8.52 14.62
C GLY A 126 20.25 8.23 14.87
N LYS A 127 19.32 8.60 13.95
CA LYS A 127 17.89 8.23 14.02
C LYS A 127 17.60 6.90 13.32
N PRO A 128 16.55 6.16 13.74
CA PRO A 128 16.21 4.85 13.16
C PRO A 128 15.79 5.00 11.70
N LYS A 129 16.29 4.09 10.84
CA LYS A 129 16.05 4.15 9.39
C LYS A 129 14.62 3.79 9.00
N PHE A 130 13.99 2.86 9.74
CA PHE A 130 12.65 2.37 9.46
C PHE A 130 11.78 2.60 10.69
N ILE A 131 10.70 3.36 10.50
CA ILE A 131 9.76 3.70 11.55
C ILE A 131 8.37 3.27 11.09
N ALA A 132 7.63 2.59 11.96
CA ALA A 132 6.21 2.33 11.76
C ALA A 132 5.41 2.84 12.95
N LYS A 133 4.22 3.37 12.64
CA LYS A 133 3.21 3.74 13.62
C LYS A 133 1.95 2.96 13.28
N VAL A 134 1.65 1.99 14.12
CA VAL A 134 0.44 1.18 14.07
C VAL A 134 -0.62 1.91 14.90
N THR A 135 -1.75 2.24 14.27
CA THR A 135 -2.92 2.81 14.92
C THR A 135 -3.98 1.72 15.00
N PHE A 136 -4.41 1.41 16.22
CA PHE A 136 -5.49 0.46 16.47
C PHE A 136 -6.83 1.17 16.44
N LYS A 137 -7.90 0.45 16.09
CA LYS A 137 -9.28 0.91 16.29
C LYS A 137 -9.52 1.25 17.77
N SER A 138 -10.44 2.17 18.05
CA SER A 138 -10.81 2.46 19.43
C SER A 138 -11.55 1.26 20.06
N LYS A 139 -11.62 1.22 21.41
CA LYS A 139 -12.39 0.17 22.10
C LYS A 139 -13.86 0.26 21.69
N GLU A 140 -14.38 1.49 21.64
CA GLU A 140 -15.77 1.77 21.28
C GLU A 140 -16.12 1.31 19.86
N ASP A 141 -15.28 1.60 18.86
CA ASP A 141 -15.53 1.17 17.47
C ASP A 141 -15.57 -0.36 17.36
N VAL A 142 -14.66 -1.05 18.04
CA VAL A 142 -14.61 -2.52 18.04
C VAL A 142 -15.84 -3.11 18.74
N GLU A 143 -16.31 -2.51 19.84
CA GLU A 143 -17.52 -2.95 20.51
C GLU A 143 -18.76 -2.76 19.65
N GLN A 144 -18.85 -1.66 18.90
CA GLN A 144 -19.93 -1.41 17.95
C GLN A 144 -19.90 -2.41 16.79
N GLU A 145 -18.73 -2.70 16.21
CA GLU A 145 -18.56 -3.71 15.16
C GLU A 145 -18.97 -5.10 15.65
N LEU A 146 -18.54 -5.48 16.86
CA LEU A 146 -18.93 -6.76 17.48
C LEU A 146 -20.43 -6.82 17.76
N ALA A 147 -21.03 -5.71 18.22
CA ALA A 147 -22.47 -5.65 18.52
C ALA A 147 -23.31 -5.84 17.25
N SER A 148 -22.95 -5.16 16.15
CA SER A 148 -23.61 -5.35 14.85
C SER A 148 -23.50 -6.80 14.40
N MET A 149 -22.30 -7.38 14.44
CA MET A 149 -22.06 -8.75 14.01
C MET A 149 -22.83 -9.78 14.85
N PHE A 150 -22.87 -9.64 16.17
CA PHE A 150 -23.63 -10.55 17.02
C PHE A 150 -25.14 -10.36 16.91
N GLN A 151 -25.61 -9.16 16.57
CA GLN A 151 -27.02 -8.94 16.27
C GLN A 151 -27.42 -9.68 14.98
N GLU A 152 -26.62 -9.56 13.92
CA GLU A 152 -26.86 -10.31 12.67
C GLU A 152 -26.84 -11.83 12.91
N LEU A 153 -25.97 -12.32 13.79
CA LEU A 153 -25.93 -13.74 14.17
C LEU A 153 -27.21 -14.19 14.92
N LYS A 154 -27.79 -13.33 15.77
CA LYS A 154 -29.07 -13.62 16.45
C LYS A 154 -30.20 -13.69 15.42
N ASP A 155 -30.27 -12.72 14.52
CA ASP A 155 -31.28 -12.66 13.47
C ASP A 155 -31.19 -13.89 12.54
N LEU A 156 -29.97 -14.32 12.21
CA LEU A 156 -29.74 -15.56 11.45
C LEU A 156 -30.29 -16.77 12.19
N ARG A 157 -30.00 -16.93 13.49
CA ARG A 157 -30.49 -18.06 14.28
C ARG A 157 -32.02 -18.10 14.31
N ASP A 158 -32.66 -16.95 14.48
CA ASP A 158 -34.12 -16.84 14.50
C ASP A 158 -34.72 -17.25 13.14
N ARG A 159 -34.07 -16.89 12.02
CA ARG A 159 -34.44 -17.38 10.67
C ARG A 159 -34.28 -18.90 10.54
N VAL A 160 -33.21 -19.49 11.07
CA VAL A 160 -33.02 -20.95 11.03
C VAL A 160 -34.13 -21.67 11.80
N GLU A 161 -34.55 -21.13 12.94
CA GLU A 161 -35.64 -21.70 13.75
C GLU A 161 -37.01 -21.62 13.05
N LEU A 162 -37.26 -20.53 12.31
CA LEU A 162 -38.54 -20.29 11.62
C LEU A 162 -38.64 -20.95 10.24
N GLU A 163 -37.58 -20.88 9.45
CA GLU A 163 -37.58 -21.19 8.00
C GLU A 163 -36.78 -22.48 7.68
N GLY A 164 -35.96 -22.97 8.61
CA GLY A 164 -35.05 -24.08 8.37
C GLY A 164 -33.70 -23.64 7.78
N SER A 165 -32.83 -24.59 7.43
CA SER A 165 -31.47 -24.33 6.97
C SER A 165 -31.28 -24.67 5.48
N ASP A 166 -31.24 -23.61 4.67
CA ASP A 166 -30.93 -23.65 3.24
C ASP A 166 -29.45 -23.37 2.95
N GLU A 167 -29.05 -23.47 1.67
CA GLU A 167 -27.65 -23.28 1.24
C GLU A 167 -27.11 -21.87 1.56
N ILE A 168 -27.95 -20.84 1.41
CA ILE A 168 -27.60 -19.45 1.74
C ILE A 168 -27.28 -19.31 3.23
N ILE A 169 -28.15 -19.84 4.09
CA ILE A 169 -27.98 -19.79 5.55
C ILE A 169 -26.71 -20.53 5.97
N ARG A 170 -26.41 -21.68 5.38
CA ARG A 170 -25.16 -22.42 5.68
C ARG A 170 -23.93 -21.61 5.31
N ASN A 171 -23.95 -20.90 4.18
CA ASN A 171 -22.83 -20.04 3.78
C ASN A 171 -22.64 -18.87 4.76
N GLU A 172 -23.74 -18.26 5.23
CA GLU A 172 -23.69 -17.23 6.28
C GLU A 172 -23.15 -17.80 7.61
N GLU A 173 -23.60 -19.00 8.04
CA GLU A 173 -23.09 -19.67 9.24
C GLU A 173 -21.58 -19.94 9.16
N VAL A 174 -21.08 -20.39 8.01
CA VAL A 174 -19.64 -20.60 7.77
C VAL A 174 -18.89 -19.28 7.92
N ARG A 175 -19.42 -18.19 7.34
CA ARG A 175 -18.84 -16.85 7.45
C ARG A 175 -18.74 -16.39 8.91
N PHE A 176 -19.79 -16.56 9.71
CA PHE A 176 -19.77 -16.22 11.14
C PHE A 176 -18.78 -17.08 11.92
N GLN A 177 -18.66 -18.38 11.59
CA GLN A 177 -17.65 -19.23 12.22
C GLN A 177 -16.22 -18.75 11.93
N GLU A 178 -15.94 -18.25 10.73
CA GLU A 178 -14.65 -17.66 10.39
C GLU A 178 -14.41 -16.35 11.16
N GLN A 179 -15.40 -15.48 11.26
CA GLN A 179 -15.32 -14.25 12.07
C GLN A 179 -15.05 -14.55 13.56
N ILE A 180 -15.77 -15.51 14.15
CA ILE A 180 -15.55 -15.94 15.53
C ILE A 180 -14.14 -16.50 15.73
N LYS A 181 -13.59 -17.24 14.76
CA LYS A 181 -12.19 -17.71 14.81
C LYS A 181 -11.20 -16.55 14.80
N VAL A 182 -11.44 -15.51 13.99
CA VAL A 182 -10.63 -14.29 13.99
C VAL A 182 -10.68 -13.61 15.35
N ILE A 183 -11.87 -13.48 15.94
CA ILE A 183 -12.07 -12.87 17.27
C ILE A 183 -11.36 -13.67 18.36
N SER A 184 -11.52 -14.99 18.34
CA SER A 184 -10.78 -15.90 19.23
C SER A 184 -9.25 -15.74 19.05
N GLY A 185 -8.80 -15.54 17.81
CA GLY A 185 -7.39 -15.36 17.46
C GLY A 185 -6.75 -14.13 18.09
N TRP A 186 -7.46 -12.99 18.17
CA TRP A 186 -6.92 -11.77 18.79
C TRP A 186 -7.25 -11.62 20.27
N SER A 187 -8.41 -12.11 20.70
CA SER A 187 -8.90 -11.93 22.07
C SER A 187 -8.31 -12.94 23.07
N GLY A 188 -7.89 -14.12 22.58
CA GLY A 188 -7.39 -15.22 23.42
C GLY A 188 -8.50 -16.13 23.98
N PHE A 189 -9.77 -15.73 23.88
CA PHE A 189 -10.91 -16.58 24.25
C PHE A 189 -11.06 -17.77 23.29
N SER A 190 -11.69 -18.85 23.75
CA SER A 190 -12.11 -19.94 22.85
C SER A 190 -13.29 -19.49 21.97
N PRO A 191 -13.47 -20.08 20.77
CA PRO A 191 -14.61 -19.76 19.90
C PRO A 191 -15.97 -19.93 20.60
N ALA A 192 -16.10 -20.91 21.51
CA ALA A 192 -17.30 -21.13 22.29
C ALA A 192 -17.58 -19.97 23.27
N GLN A 193 -16.54 -19.51 23.99
CA GLN A 193 -16.65 -18.37 24.91
C GLN A 193 -16.99 -17.06 24.16
N VAL A 194 -16.35 -16.81 23.02
CA VAL A 194 -16.66 -15.63 22.19
C VAL A 194 -18.13 -15.64 21.78
N LYS A 195 -18.64 -16.79 21.34
CA LYS A 195 -20.04 -16.95 20.96
C LYS A 195 -20.99 -16.77 22.16
N GLU A 196 -20.65 -17.33 23.32
CA GLU A 196 -21.45 -17.21 24.54
C GLU A 196 -21.55 -15.76 25.04
N LEU A 197 -20.40 -15.07 25.12
CA LEU A 197 -20.33 -13.66 25.54
C LEU A 197 -21.07 -12.75 24.56
N GLY A 198 -20.87 -12.95 23.25
CA GLY A 198 -21.54 -12.16 22.22
C GLY A 198 -23.06 -12.36 22.19
N LEU A 199 -23.54 -13.60 22.32
CA LEU A 199 -24.98 -13.89 22.36
C LEU A 199 -25.66 -13.40 23.65
N SER A 200 -24.89 -13.22 24.71
CA SER A 200 -25.34 -12.74 26.01
C SER A 200 -25.17 -11.22 26.18
N ASP A 201 -24.84 -10.49 25.10
CA ASP A 201 -24.60 -9.04 25.08
C ASP A 201 -23.48 -8.56 26.03
N GLN A 202 -22.51 -9.42 26.32
CA GLN A 202 -21.34 -9.15 27.18
C GLN A 202 -20.10 -8.82 26.34
N ILE A 203 -20.25 -7.94 25.35
CA ILE A 203 -19.19 -7.59 24.40
C ILE A 203 -18.01 -6.87 25.10
N GLU A 204 -18.31 -6.06 26.12
CA GLU A 204 -17.29 -5.37 26.91
C GLU A 204 -16.30 -6.34 27.59
N GLU A 205 -16.75 -7.56 27.94
CA GLU A 205 -15.88 -8.59 28.50
C GLU A 205 -14.86 -9.07 27.47
N ILE A 206 -15.26 -9.16 26.19
CA ILE A 206 -14.39 -9.57 25.10
C ILE A 206 -13.25 -8.57 24.91
N THR A 207 -13.53 -7.26 24.97
CA THR A 207 -12.52 -6.21 24.77
C THR A 207 -11.70 -5.93 26.02
N SER A 208 -12.31 -5.98 27.21
CA SER A 208 -11.65 -5.61 28.47
C SER A 208 -10.82 -6.73 29.07
N CYS A 209 -11.25 -7.99 28.90
CA CYS A 209 -10.58 -9.17 29.45
C CYS A 209 -9.77 -9.96 28.40
N CYS A 210 -9.59 -9.41 27.19
CA CYS A 210 -8.75 -10.05 26.18
C CYS A 210 -7.27 -10.10 26.54
N GLU A 211 -6.57 -11.03 25.91
CA GLU A 211 -5.13 -11.16 26.03
C GLU A 211 -4.40 -9.92 25.47
N ASN A 212 -3.67 -9.22 26.34
CA ASN A 212 -3.01 -7.95 26.05
C ASN A 212 -3.98 -6.77 25.81
N ALA A 213 -5.15 -6.76 26.47
CA ALA A 213 -6.11 -5.64 26.43
C ALA A 213 -5.44 -4.26 26.60
N ASN A 214 -4.55 -4.12 27.59
CA ASN A 214 -3.80 -2.88 27.82
C ASN A 214 -2.90 -2.47 26.64
N MET A 215 -2.48 -3.37 25.77
CA MET A 215 -1.70 -3.02 24.57
C MET A 215 -2.62 -2.60 23.42
N LEU A 216 -3.76 -3.28 23.27
CA LEU A 216 -4.69 -3.12 22.17
C LEU A 216 -5.60 -1.90 22.34
N PHE A 217 -6.11 -1.70 23.55
CA PHE A 217 -7.15 -0.75 23.86
C PHE A 217 -6.72 0.29 24.89
N ASN A 218 -7.35 1.45 24.86
CA ASN A 218 -7.29 2.42 25.93
C ASN A 218 -8.48 2.19 26.88
N LEU A 219 -8.24 1.45 27.96
CA LEU A 219 -9.29 1.11 28.93
C LEU A 219 -9.80 2.31 29.73
N SER A 220 -9.00 3.37 29.86
CA SER A 220 -9.40 4.59 30.57
C SER A 220 -10.20 5.56 29.69
N GLN A 221 -9.95 5.56 28.38
CA GLN A 221 -10.64 6.40 27.39
C GLN A 221 -11.01 5.54 26.17
N PRO A 222 -12.16 4.82 26.23
CA PRO A 222 -12.56 3.84 25.22
C PRO A 222 -12.68 4.40 23.79
N ASN A 223 -13.02 5.67 23.66
CA ASN A 223 -13.15 6.40 22.39
C ASN A 223 -11.81 6.80 21.75
N MET A 224 -10.68 6.63 22.45
CA MET A 224 -9.37 6.99 21.92
C MET A 224 -8.61 5.77 21.41
N ALA A 225 -8.30 5.78 20.12
CA ALA A 225 -7.41 4.83 19.46
C ALA A 225 -6.02 4.80 20.11
N LYS A 226 -5.49 3.59 20.32
CA LYS A 226 -4.13 3.39 20.82
C LYS A 226 -3.14 3.35 19.65
N GLN A 227 -1.90 3.78 19.91
CA GLN A 227 -0.84 3.79 18.91
C GLN A 227 0.39 3.06 19.42
N LYS A 228 1.00 2.26 18.55
CA LYS A 228 2.28 1.58 18.79
C LYS A 228 3.31 2.05 17.78
N LYS A 229 4.44 2.53 18.28
CA LYS A 229 5.61 2.88 17.48
C LYS A 229 6.56 1.69 17.41
N ILE A 230 7.10 1.44 16.22
CA ILE A 230 8.09 0.40 15.91
C ILE A 230 9.25 1.11 15.23
N ASN A 231 10.46 0.91 15.73
CA ASN A 231 11.67 1.50 15.18
C ASN A 231 12.69 0.39 14.92
N ALA A 232 13.29 0.39 13.74
CA ALA A 232 14.31 -0.57 13.38
C ALA A 232 15.36 0.03 12.45
N ASP A 233 16.58 -0.49 12.54
CA ASP A 233 17.71 -0.07 11.69
C ASP A 233 17.95 -1.04 10.52
N ASN A 234 17.31 -2.22 10.57
CA ASN A 234 17.42 -3.29 9.57
C ASN A 234 16.03 -3.63 9.03
N PRO A 235 15.81 -3.64 7.71
CA PRO A 235 14.55 -4.01 7.08
C PRO A 235 14.00 -5.37 7.50
N GLN A 236 14.85 -6.40 7.64
CA GLN A 236 14.37 -7.74 8.04
C GLN A 236 13.81 -7.75 9.46
N ARG A 237 14.43 -6.97 10.35
CA ARG A 237 13.92 -6.80 11.71
C ARG A 237 12.63 -6.00 11.69
N PHE A 238 12.59 -4.91 10.91
CA PHE A 238 11.41 -4.09 10.73
C PHE A 238 10.20 -4.90 10.26
N LEU A 239 10.38 -5.68 9.19
CA LEU A 239 9.35 -6.58 8.66
C LEU A 239 8.83 -7.53 9.74
N ARG A 240 9.73 -8.24 10.46
CA ARG A 240 9.31 -9.17 11.52
C ARG A 240 8.48 -8.49 12.62
N GLU A 241 8.76 -7.23 12.94
CA GLU A 241 8.03 -6.47 13.95
C GLU A 241 6.69 -5.92 13.42
N VAL A 242 6.59 -5.61 12.11
CA VAL A 242 5.38 -5.08 11.46
C VAL A 242 4.41 -6.17 11.00
N THR A 243 4.90 -7.32 10.53
CA THR A 243 4.10 -8.43 9.99
C THR A 243 2.88 -8.81 10.84
N PRO A 244 2.97 -8.93 12.19
CA PRO A 244 1.81 -9.29 13.01
C PRO A 244 0.61 -8.34 12.91
N PHE A 245 0.86 -7.10 12.49
CA PHE A 245 -0.12 -6.01 12.40
C PHE A 245 -0.73 -5.85 11.00
N VAL A 246 -0.10 -6.40 9.97
CA VAL A 246 -0.52 -6.17 8.58
C VAL A 246 -1.07 -7.44 7.92
N GLY A 247 -0.58 -8.62 8.32
CA GLY A 247 -0.93 -9.88 7.68
C GLY A 247 -1.30 -11.01 8.64
N SER A 248 -1.99 -12.01 8.11
CA SER A 248 -2.29 -13.25 8.83
C SER A 248 -1.02 -14.12 8.91
N VAL A 249 -0.51 -14.34 10.12
CA VAL A 249 0.58 -15.30 10.35
C VAL A 249 -0.05 -16.69 10.34
N SER A 250 0.31 -17.54 9.38
CA SER A 250 -0.25 -18.89 9.18
C SER A 250 -0.10 -19.83 10.39
N ASN A 251 0.68 -19.44 11.41
CA ASN A 251 0.88 -20.16 12.67
C ASN A 251 0.78 -19.26 13.92
N ALA A 252 0.03 -18.15 13.87
CA ALA A 252 -0.21 -17.34 15.06
C ALA A 252 -0.85 -18.20 16.16
N LYS A 253 -0.25 -18.22 17.36
CA LYS A 253 -0.92 -18.78 18.55
C LYS A 253 -2.13 -17.89 18.88
N ARG A 254 -3.13 -18.44 19.59
CA ARG A 254 -4.24 -17.63 20.13
C ARG A 254 -3.67 -16.44 20.93
N GLY A 255 -4.30 -15.28 20.79
CA GLY A 255 -3.87 -14.01 21.39
C GLY A 255 -2.78 -13.26 20.61
N GLN A 256 -2.26 -13.81 19.51
CA GLN A 256 -1.19 -13.19 18.71
C GLN A 256 -1.67 -12.55 17.41
N LEU A 257 -2.92 -12.77 17.01
CA LEU A 257 -3.49 -12.11 15.83
C LEU A 257 -3.76 -10.64 16.17
N ARG A 258 -3.18 -9.69 15.43
CA ARG A 258 -3.35 -8.24 15.74
C ARG A 258 -4.01 -7.46 14.61
N TRP A 259 -3.77 -7.84 13.36
CA TRP A 259 -4.30 -7.13 12.18
C TRP A 259 -5.80 -6.82 12.22
N PRO A 260 -6.72 -7.63 12.81
CA PRO A 260 -8.16 -7.30 12.80
C PRO A 260 -8.50 -6.01 13.57
N LEU A 261 -7.63 -5.62 14.50
CA LEU A 261 -7.79 -4.43 15.33
C LEU A 261 -6.98 -3.24 14.82
N VAL A 262 -6.24 -3.41 13.73
CA VAL A 262 -5.40 -2.36 13.16
C VAL A 262 -6.23 -1.57 12.15
N GLU A 263 -6.30 -0.26 12.37
CA GLU A 263 -6.96 0.67 11.45
C GLU A 263 -5.98 1.13 10.37
N LEU A 264 -4.77 1.53 10.78
CA LEU A 264 -3.80 2.16 9.89
C LEU A 264 -2.37 1.87 10.33
N VAL A 265 -1.51 1.51 9.38
CA VAL A 265 -0.06 1.43 9.59
C VAL A 265 0.62 2.51 8.74
N ARG A 266 1.25 3.48 9.38
CA ARG A 266 2.10 4.46 8.70
C ARG A 266 3.54 4.02 8.79
N ILE A 267 4.23 3.96 7.67
CA ILE A 267 5.59 3.48 7.51
C ILE A 267 6.42 4.63 6.92
N TRP A 268 7.52 4.95 7.61
CA TRP A 268 8.51 5.92 7.18
C TRP A 268 9.82 5.19 6.94
N LEU A 269 10.34 5.30 5.72
CA LEU A 269 11.55 4.61 5.26
C LEU A 269 12.28 5.45 4.21
N PRO A 270 13.59 5.23 4.03
CA PRO A 270 14.33 5.83 2.91
C PRO A 270 13.98 5.13 1.60
N SER A 271 13.44 5.87 0.63
CA SER A 271 13.14 5.36 -0.72
C SER A 271 13.50 6.40 -1.78
N PRO A 272 14.21 6.00 -2.86
CA PRO A 272 14.51 6.91 -3.96
C PRO A 272 13.25 7.55 -4.56
N LEU A 273 12.18 6.77 -4.76
CA LEU A 273 10.92 7.28 -5.33
C LEU A 273 10.26 8.28 -4.37
N LEU A 274 10.04 7.88 -3.11
CA LEU A 274 9.35 8.74 -2.13
C LEU A 274 10.18 10.00 -1.80
N SER A 275 11.49 9.95 -1.99
CA SER A 275 12.36 11.11 -1.79
C SER A 275 12.36 12.13 -2.92
N ARG A 276 12.01 11.69 -4.14
CA ARG A 276 12.02 12.53 -5.34
C ARG A 276 10.72 13.29 -5.56
N CYS A 277 9.66 12.86 -4.88
CA CYS A 277 8.34 13.47 -4.96
C CYS A 277 7.93 13.84 -3.54
N LEU A 278 8.14 15.10 -3.17
CA LEU A 278 7.86 15.57 -1.83
C LEU A 278 6.35 15.48 -1.52
N GLY A 279 6.02 14.94 -0.34
CA GLY A 279 4.63 14.75 0.08
C GLY A 279 3.95 13.53 -0.54
N LEU A 280 4.65 12.72 -1.35
CA LEU A 280 4.09 11.49 -1.91
C LEU A 280 3.84 10.45 -0.82
N ILE A 281 2.63 9.90 -0.81
CA ILE A 281 2.19 8.82 0.09
C ILE A 281 1.63 7.69 -0.77
N LEU A 282 2.32 6.56 -0.78
CA LEU A 282 1.78 5.33 -1.38
C LEU A 282 0.92 4.61 -0.36
N VAL A 283 -0.28 4.21 -0.74
CA VAL A 283 -1.24 3.54 0.13
C VAL A 283 -1.52 2.14 -0.40
N ASP A 284 -1.12 1.11 0.33
CA ASP A 284 -1.53 -0.28 0.05
C ASP A 284 -2.91 -0.51 0.66
N LEU A 285 -3.90 -0.78 -0.20
CA LEU A 285 -5.27 -1.07 0.22
C LEU A 285 -5.52 -2.59 0.22
N PRO A 286 -6.23 -3.11 1.24
CA PRO A 286 -6.63 -4.51 1.24
C PRO A 286 -7.56 -4.81 0.04
N GLY A 287 -7.57 -6.07 -0.43
CA GLY A 287 -8.43 -6.48 -1.55
C GLY A 287 -9.91 -6.36 -1.20
N GLN A 288 -10.73 -5.78 -2.09
CA GLN A 288 -12.15 -5.52 -1.85
C GLN A 288 -13.03 -6.78 -1.74
N MET A 289 -12.57 -7.91 -2.30
CA MET A 289 -13.31 -9.18 -2.31
C MET A 289 -12.94 -10.14 -1.17
N ASP A 290 -12.22 -9.69 -0.14
CA ASP A 290 -11.97 -10.55 1.01
C ASP A 290 -13.30 -10.78 1.79
N ALA A 291 -13.67 -12.05 1.99
CA ALA A 291 -14.97 -12.52 2.53
C ALA A 291 -15.39 -11.97 3.92
N LEU A 292 -14.54 -11.19 4.57
CA LEU A 292 -14.76 -10.59 5.88
C LEU A 292 -15.12 -9.10 5.68
N ASP A 293 -16.41 -8.74 5.86
CA ASP A 293 -16.99 -7.40 5.64
C ASP A 293 -16.19 -6.25 6.29
N SER A 294 -15.53 -6.53 7.42
CA SER A 294 -14.73 -5.54 8.14
C SER A 294 -13.46 -5.09 7.41
N ARG A 295 -12.92 -5.89 6.47
CA ARG A 295 -11.74 -5.51 5.65
C ARG A 295 -12.09 -4.44 4.62
N SER A 296 -13.26 -4.57 4.00
CA SER A 296 -13.70 -3.66 2.95
C SER A 296 -14.12 -2.30 3.51
N GLN A 297 -14.67 -2.24 4.73
CA GLN A 297 -15.06 -0.98 5.37
C GLN A 297 -13.88 -0.03 5.66
N VAL A 298 -12.76 -0.56 6.17
CA VAL A 298 -11.57 0.27 6.47
C VAL A 298 -10.96 0.82 5.18
N ALA A 299 -10.93 0.02 4.12
CA ALA A 299 -10.49 0.48 2.80
C ALA A 299 -11.41 1.54 2.21
N ARG A 300 -12.74 1.38 2.37
CA ARG A 300 -13.74 2.34 1.88
C ARG A 300 -13.56 3.72 2.48
N GLY A 301 -13.38 3.81 3.80
CA GLY A 301 -13.11 5.08 4.47
C GLY A 301 -11.76 5.74 4.12
N TYR A 302 -10.95 5.11 3.25
CA TYR A 302 -9.71 5.67 2.75
C TYR A 302 -9.80 6.14 1.30
N TYR A 303 -10.78 5.71 0.50
CA TYR A 303 -10.89 6.14 -0.90
C TYR A 303 -11.10 7.65 -1.04
N ASP A 304 -11.92 8.25 -0.17
CA ASP A 304 -12.12 9.70 -0.09
C ASP A 304 -10.84 10.51 0.21
N LYS A 305 -9.81 9.85 0.75
CA LYS A 305 -8.52 10.49 1.08
C LYS A 305 -7.49 10.33 -0.03
N LEU A 306 -7.77 9.53 -1.05
CA LEU A 306 -6.85 9.33 -2.17
C LEU A 306 -7.01 10.48 -3.16
N ASP A 307 -5.88 10.95 -3.67
CA ASP A 307 -5.85 11.88 -4.79
C ASP A 307 -5.85 11.13 -6.12
N LYS A 308 -5.21 9.95 -6.16
CA LYS A 308 -5.01 9.13 -7.36
C LYS A 308 -5.11 7.64 -7.02
N MET A 309 -5.47 6.82 -8.01
CA MET A 309 -5.63 5.39 -7.86
C MET A 309 -4.86 4.58 -8.90
N LEU A 310 -4.16 3.55 -8.44
CA LEU A 310 -3.50 2.53 -9.25
C LEU A 310 -4.24 1.20 -9.09
N ILE A 311 -4.85 0.72 -10.17
CA ILE A 311 -5.62 -0.53 -10.18
C ILE A 311 -4.76 -1.63 -10.78
N VAL A 312 -4.46 -2.65 -9.98
CA VAL A 312 -3.58 -3.76 -10.37
C VAL A 312 -4.41 -4.93 -10.91
N THR A 313 -4.11 -5.34 -12.14
CA THR A 313 -4.76 -6.47 -12.83
C THR A 313 -3.70 -7.39 -13.46
N PRO A 314 -3.84 -8.73 -13.47
CA PRO A 314 -2.86 -9.60 -14.12
C PRO A 314 -3.08 -9.59 -15.64
N ALA A 315 -2.01 -9.83 -16.39
CA ALA A 315 -2.03 -9.79 -17.86
C ALA A 315 -3.03 -10.78 -18.49
N ASP A 316 -3.17 -11.99 -17.92
CA ASP A 316 -4.04 -13.05 -18.42
C ASP A 316 -5.54 -12.74 -18.35
N ARG A 317 -5.94 -11.76 -17.52
CA ARG A 317 -7.34 -11.34 -17.35
C ARG A 317 -7.54 -9.84 -17.48
N ALA A 318 -6.56 -9.11 -18.00
CA ALA A 318 -6.59 -7.65 -18.02
C ALA A 318 -7.85 -7.09 -18.72
N GLN A 319 -8.31 -7.76 -19.79
CA GLN A 319 -9.49 -7.34 -20.56
C GLN A 319 -10.82 -7.52 -19.82
N ASP A 320 -10.98 -8.61 -19.07
CA ASP A 320 -12.26 -9.02 -18.48
C ASP A 320 -12.20 -9.06 -16.93
N ASN A 321 -11.27 -8.34 -16.31
CA ASN A 321 -11.15 -8.31 -14.86
C ASN A 321 -12.31 -7.53 -14.23
N ARG A 322 -13.35 -8.27 -13.85
CA ARG A 322 -14.54 -7.74 -13.19
C ARG A 322 -14.21 -6.90 -11.95
N THR A 323 -13.26 -7.31 -11.12
CA THR A 323 -12.86 -6.57 -9.92
C THR A 323 -12.26 -5.22 -10.28
N ALA A 324 -11.41 -5.17 -11.31
CA ALA A 324 -10.84 -3.90 -11.78
C ALA A 324 -11.95 -2.95 -12.27
N THR A 325 -12.91 -3.47 -13.04
CA THR A 325 -14.08 -2.69 -13.50
C THR A 325 -14.93 -2.20 -12.32
N GLU A 326 -15.21 -3.05 -11.33
CA GLU A 326 -15.97 -2.67 -10.14
C GLU A 326 -15.23 -1.61 -9.32
N LEU A 327 -13.90 -1.70 -9.18
CA LEU A 327 -13.07 -0.72 -8.48
C LEU A 327 -13.10 0.65 -9.16
N ILE A 328 -13.07 0.70 -10.49
CA ILE A 328 -13.22 1.96 -11.26
C ILE A 328 -14.57 2.61 -10.92
N CYS A 329 -15.65 1.83 -10.94
CA CYS A 329 -16.99 2.32 -10.62
C CYS A 329 -17.10 2.79 -9.16
N ILE A 330 -16.55 2.04 -8.20
CA ILE A 330 -16.56 2.42 -6.78
C ILE A 330 -15.83 3.74 -6.58
N TYR A 331 -14.64 3.89 -7.17
CA TYR A 331 -13.87 5.11 -7.04
C TYR A 331 -14.59 6.32 -7.67
N ASP A 332 -15.23 6.15 -8.83
CA ASP A 332 -16.07 7.19 -9.44
C ASP A 332 -17.22 7.63 -8.52
N LEU A 333 -17.92 6.66 -7.92
CA LEU A 333 -19.04 6.90 -7.01
C LEU A 333 -18.60 7.56 -5.69
N GLU A 334 -17.51 7.10 -5.09
CA GLU A 334 -17.03 7.56 -3.78
C GLU A 334 -16.31 8.91 -3.87
N VAL A 335 -15.58 9.19 -4.96
CA VAL A 335 -14.86 10.46 -5.18
C VAL A 335 -15.80 11.62 -5.58
N SER A 336 -17.12 11.44 -5.49
CA SER A 336 -18.14 12.48 -5.71
C SER A 336 -18.07 13.13 -7.10
N GLY A 337 -17.69 12.37 -8.13
CA GLY A 337 -17.61 12.87 -9.52
C GLY A 337 -16.44 13.83 -9.79
N LYS A 338 -15.35 13.77 -9.01
CA LYS A 338 -14.12 14.55 -9.23
C LYS A 338 -13.03 13.77 -10.00
N LEU A 339 -13.40 12.80 -10.82
CA LEU A 339 -12.45 12.12 -11.69
C LEU A 339 -11.94 13.10 -12.75
N ASP A 340 -10.63 13.36 -12.73
CA ASP A 340 -9.89 13.90 -13.87
C ASP A 340 -9.31 12.75 -14.72
N ASP A 341 -8.91 13.05 -15.96
CA ASP A 341 -8.34 12.05 -16.88
C ASP A 341 -7.08 11.36 -16.31
N ASP A 342 -6.42 11.98 -15.33
CA ASP A 342 -5.21 11.49 -14.68
C ASP A 342 -5.49 10.81 -13.33
N SER A 343 -6.75 10.55 -12.95
CA SER A 343 -7.11 10.10 -11.60
C SER A 343 -6.88 8.62 -11.37
N ILE A 344 -6.90 7.83 -12.44
CA ILE A 344 -6.80 6.37 -12.39
C ILE A 344 -5.75 5.90 -13.38
N ALA A 345 -4.87 5.00 -12.95
CA ALA A 345 -4.01 4.22 -13.84
C ALA A 345 -4.20 2.72 -13.63
N ILE A 346 -4.26 1.97 -14.73
CA ILE A 346 -4.34 0.50 -14.70
C ILE A 346 -2.94 -0.07 -14.87
N ILE A 347 -2.53 -0.91 -13.92
CA ILE A 347 -1.22 -1.56 -13.93
C ILE A 347 -1.41 -3.04 -14.22
N ILE A 348 -0.86 -3.46 -15.36
CA ILE A 348 -0.89 -4.85 -15.80
C ILE A 348 0.34 -5.57 -15.23
N THR A 349 0.11 -6.55 -14.35
CA THR A 349 1.17 -7.37 -13.73
C THR A 349 1.27 -8.75 -14.35
N LYS A 350 2.33 -9.50 -14.00
CA LYS A 350 2.57 -10.87 -14.49
C LYS A 350 2.67 -10.98 -16.02
N VAL A 351 3.14 -9.91 -16.67
CA VAL A 351 3.33 -9.87 -18.13
C VAL A 351 4.36 -10.92 -18.56
N ASP A 352 5.32 -11.24 -17.70
CA ASP A 352 6.31 -12.31 -17.87
C ASP A 352 5.71 -13.72 -17.94
N GLN A 353 4.49 -13.91 -17.43
CA GLN A 353 3.77 -15.19 -17.45
C GLN A 353 2.91 -15.37 -18.69
N LEU A 354 2.79 -14.33 -19.52
CA LEU A 354 1.98 -14.36 -20.72
C LEU A 354 2.75 -15.09 -21.82
N ASP A 355 2.15 -16.15 -22.36
CA ASP A 355 2.65 -16.86 -23.54
C ASP A 355 2.30 -16.03 -24.79
N TRP A 356 3.11 -15.00 -25.01
CA TRP A 356 2.90 -14.05 -26.09
C TRP A 356 3.04 -14.71 -27.46
N GLU A 357 3.87 -15.76 -27.58
CA GLU A 357 4.03 -16.50 -28.83
C GLU A 357 2.72 -17.19 -29.21
N LYS A 358 2.10 -17.87 -28.25
CA LYS A 358 0.80 -18.49 -28.48
C LYS A 358 -0.25 -17.43 -28.81
N TYR A 359 -0.34 -16.37 -28.01
CA TYR A 359 -1.32 -15.30 -28.20
C TYR A 359 -1.24 -14.66 -29.59
N VAL A 360 -0.03 -14.29 -30.03
CA VAL A 360 0.20 -13.69 -31.36
C VAL A 360 -0.19 -14.65 -32.49
N ASN A 361 0.06 -15.94 -32.32
CA ASN A 361 -0.23 -16.93 -33.35
C ASN A 361 -1.70 -17.39 -33.40
N THR A 362 -2.48 -17.22 -32.32
CA THR A 362 -3.85 -17.78 -32.23
C THR A 362 -4.96 -16.75 -32.04
N GLU A 363 -4.68 -15.63 -31.41
CA GLU A 363 -5.72 -14.71 -30.90
C GLU A 363 -5.53 -13.25 -31.34
N ALA A 364 -4.29 -12.80 -31.59
CA ALA A 364 -4.03 -11.43 -32.02
C ALA A 364 -4.48 -11.18 -33.46
N ASP A 365 -5.08 -10.02 -33.70
CA ASP A 365 -5.33 -9.52 -35.05
C ASP A 365 -3.99 -9.09 -35.68
N PRO A 366 -3.56 -9.65 -36.83
CA PRO A 366 -2.30 -9.29 -37.47
C PRO A 366 -2.13 -7.78 -37.71
N ASP A 367 -3.23 -7.06 -37.94
CA ASP A 367 -3.21 -5.62 -38.20
C ASP A 367 -3.06 -4.78 -36.92
N SER A 368 -3.23 -5.40 -35.74
CA SER A 368 -3.08 -4.76 -34.43
C SER A 368 -1.67 -4.84 -33.84
N ILE A 369 -0.79 -5.63 -34.45
CA ILE A 369 0.58 -5.85 -33.97
C ILE A 369 1.46 -4.66 -34.40
N SER A 370 2.19 -4.08 -33.45
CA SER A 370 3.14 -3.00 -33.74
C SER A 370 4.14 -3.40 -34.81
N LEU A 371 4.45 -2.49 -35.72
CA LEU A 371 5.51 -2.67 -36.73
C LEU A 371 6.90 -2.91 -36.11
N SER A 372 7.11 -2.52 -34.85
CA SER A 372 8.35 -2.78 -34.10
C SER A 372 8.43 -4.19 -33.51
N PHE A 373 7.32 -4.93 -33.47
CA PHE A 373 7.20 -6.16 -32.69
C PHE A 373 8.23 -7.21 -33.08
N ASP A 374 8.45 -7.44 -34.38
CA ASP A 374 9.46 -8.40 -34.85
C ASP A 374 10.89 -7.99 -34.48
N SER A 375 11.17 -6.68 -34.47
CA SER A 375 12.47 -6.17 -34.03
C SER A 375 12.68 -6.37 -32.53
N ASP A 376 11.66 -6.07 -31.73
CA ASP A 376 11.69 -6.23 -30.27
C ASP A 376 11.79 -7.70 -29.87
N ARG A 377 11.08 -8.58 -30.60
CA ARG A 377 11.18 -10.04 -30.47
C ARG A 377 12.59 -10.54 -30.72
N ASN A 378 13.20 -10.18 -31.85
CA ASN A 378 14.56 -10.61 -32.19
C ASN A 378 15.57 -10.14 -31.13
N LEU A 379 15.40 -8.91 -30.63
CA LEU A 379 16.24 -8.38 -29.55
C LEU A 379 16.07 -9.13 -28.24
N TYR A 380 14.84 -9.54 -27.90
CA TYR A 380 14.56 -10.35 -26.72
C TYR A 380 15.18 -11.75 -26.81
N GLU A 381 15.09 -12.40 -27.97
CA GLU A 381 15.68 -13.72 -28.22
C GLU A 381 17.21 -13.68 -28.10
N ASP A 382 17.88 -12.69 -28.72
CA ASP A 382 19.34 -12.47 -28.61
C ASP A 382 19.79 -12.25 -27.15
N LYS A 383 19.08 -11.39 -26.41
CA LYS A 383 19.37 -11.15 -24.99
C LYS A 383 19.18 -12.41 -24.15
N SER A 384 18.14 -13.19 -24.43
CA SER A 384 17.83 -14.42 -23.69
C SER A 384 18.88 -15.51 -23.93
N GLU A 385 19.36 -15.67 -25.16
CA GLU A 385 20.45 -16.57 -25.51
C GLU A 385 21.74 -16.15 -24.80
N ARG A 386 22.10 -14.88 -24.90
CA ARG A 386 23.28 -14.32 -24.23
C ARG A 386 23.24 -14.50 -22.70
N LEU A 387 22.05 -14.41 -22.10
CA LEU A 387 21.88 -14.60 -20.66
C LEU A 387 22.08 -16.07 -20.27
N ARG A 388 21.63 -17.03 -21.07
CA ARG A 388 21.94 -18.47 -20.86
C ARG A 388 23.44 -18.73 -20.93
N ASP A 389 24.10 -18.22 -21.96
CA ASP A 389 25.56 -18.36 -22.13
C ASP A 389 26.34 -17.81 -20.93
N LEU A 390 25.91 -16.65 -20.40
CA LEU A 390 26.52 -16.05 -19.22
C LEU A 390 26.25 -16.88 -17.96
N GLN A 391 25.05 -17.43 -17.79
CA GLN A 391 24.74 -18.31 -16.67
C GLN A 391 25.57 -19.59 -16.70
N GLU A 392 25.73 -20.21 -17.87
CA GLU A 392 26.58 -21.39 -18.04
C GLU A 392 28.05 -21.08 -17.69
N LYS A 393 28.57 -19.93 -18.15
CA LYS A 393 29.92 -19.46 -17.78
C LYS A 393 30.07 -19.18 -16.29
N ILE A 394 29.05 -18.62 -15.63
CA ILE A 394 29.09 -18.40 -14.18
C ILE A 394 29.15 -19.74 -13.44
N VAL A 395 28.38 -20.75 -13.90
CA VAL A 395 28.41 -22.09 -13.30
C VAL A 395 29.77 -22.76 -13.49
N SER A 396 30.37 -22.65 -14.68
CA SER A 396 31.71 -23.22 -14.95
C SER A 396 32.78 -22.56 -14.09
N LEU A 397 32.77 -21.22 -13.97
CA LEU A 397 33.74 -20.48 -13.16
C LEU A 397 33.61 -20.78 -11.66
N LYS A 398 32.39 -20.95 -11.14
CA LYS A 398 32.17 -21.37 -9.73
C LYS A 398 32.62 -22.81 -9.47
N ALA A 399 32.57 -23.68 -10.47
CA ALA A 399 33.06 -25.06 -10.35
C ALA A 399 34.60 -25.11 -10.32
N GLU A 400 35.27 -24.21 -11.03
CA GLU A 400 36.74 -24.07 -11.03
C GLU A 400 37.28 -23.45 -9.71
N ASP A 401 36.53 -22.55 -9.08
CA ASP A 401 36.94 -21.85 -7.85
C ASP A 401 36.89 -22.75 -6.58
N ASN A 402 36.09 -23.83 -6.58
CA ASN A 402 36.06 -24.82 -5.49
C ASN A 402 37.37 -25.65 -5.34
N GLY A 403 38.38 -25.39 -6.19
CA GLY A 403 39.73 -25.96 -6.10
C GLY A 403 40.77 -25.11 -5.36
N CYS A 404 40.46 -23.88 -4.92
CA CYS A 404 41.40 -23.00 -4.22
C CYS A 404 40.93 -22.63 -2.80
N PRO A 405 41.74 -22.88 -1.75
CA PRO A 405 41.34 -22.59 -0.38
C PRO A 405 41.77 -21.17 0.04
N GLU A 406 41.17 -20.11 -0.50
CA GLU A 406 41.16 -18.79 0.17
C GLU A 406 39.85 -18.03 -0.12
N PRO A 407 39.14 -17.50 0.90
CA PRO A 407 37.90 -16.78 0.69
C PRO A 407 38.19 -15.33 0.28
N ILE A 408 37.92 -14.99 -0.99
CA ILE A 408 37.84 -13.59 -1.41
C ILE A 408 36.49 -13.04 -0.92
N SER A 409 36.53 -12.31 0.18
CA SER A 409 35.39 -11.53 0.71
C SER A 409 35.06 -10.37 -0.24
N GLY A 410 34.19 -10.63 -1.22
CA GLY A 410 33.61 -9.60 -2.09
C GLY A 410 32.11 -9.78 -2.18
N ASN A 411 31.35 -8.94 -1.47
CA ASN A 411 29.89 -8.87 -1.55
C ASN A 411 29.46 -8.42 -2.96
N TYR A 412 29.33 -9.35 -3.90
CA TYR A 412 28.59 -9.13 -5.14
C TYR A 412 27.19 -9.72 -4.97
N SER A 413 26.27 -8.89 -4.48
CA SER A 413 24.83 -9.16 -4.63
C SER A 413 24.52 -9.20 -6.13
N LEU A 414 24.21 -10.39 -6.63
CA LEU A 414 23.59 -10.60 -7.93
C LEU A 414 22.30 -9.78 -7.97
N LYS A 415 22.34 -8.63 -8.64
CA LYS A 415 21.14 -7.93 -9.08
C LYS A 415 20.37 -8.87 -9.99
N ARG A 416 19.25 -9.40 -9.51
CA ARG A 416 18.21 -9.92 -10.40
C ARG A 416 17.69 -8.72 -11.18
N ALA A 417 18.06 -8.63 -12.45
CA ALA A 417 17.32 -7.80 -13.38
C ALA A 417 15.92 -8.42 -13.49
N VAL A 418 14.94 -7.70 -12.98
CA VAL A 418 13.53 -7.79 -13.40
C VAL A 418 13.32 -6.66 -14.39
#